data_AF-A0A165HU13-F1
#
_entry.id   AF-A0A165HU13-F1
#
_cell.length_a   1.000
_cell.length_b   1.000
_cell.length_c   1.000
_cell.angle_alpha   90.00
_cell.angle_beta   90.00
_cell.angle_gamma   90.00
#
_symmetry.space_group_name_H-M   'P 1'
#
loop_
_entity.id
_entity.type
_entity.pdbx_description
1 polymer ?
#
loop_
_entity_poly.entity_id
_entity_poly.type
_entity_poly.pdbx_seq_one_letter_code
_entity_poly.pdbx_strand_id
1 'polypeptide(L)'
;MGSRALTLTLNANHSKKSTIIVPLDADDVHARILREARNKFRSKALSRVYLLGGIELNVEDDLPFGTTQVWVSKGEDYTGPPAPGPSRLDAAPAVRVMARQSYIDALAVKQLEAVAALPDIREVVGMPDLHPGSRFPIGCAIAADGVYPALVGSDIGCGIALYFLAARRKATPARLAARLVGLDAPWTGDRRAWLARYDLEGDDEDLGTVGAGNHFAELCDVEAVLHPVPAHPLLNDGALCLLVHSGSRGRGAAILAEQTSKGASNPYLSPGSPELDAYLAKHDAAVRWGRANRDLIAHRVRACLFSDDDQEEQAPDLQKLADVSHNAVERRASDNLYVHRKGAAPSLPSPALIPCPGSRGTFSYLLAATGTSPSLAHGAGRRHPRANMHEGASSVPTRTTALGSEVVCEDRVLMLEERPEAYKDIETVVRDMEELGMARAMVKLRPVVSYKIREGAGAK
;
A
#
# COMPACT_ATOMS: atom_id res chain seq x y z
N MET A 1 -31.16 -13.72 -1.43
CA MET A 1 -31.21 -13.78 0.04
C MET A 1 -29.77 -13.93 0.54
N GLY A 2 -29.25 -12.91 1.23
CA GLY A 2 -27.88 -12.93 1.73
C GLY A 2 -27.78 -13.63 3.09
N SER A 3 -26.63 -14.21 3.39
CA SER A 3 -26.35 -14.84 4.69
C SER A 3 -24.98 -14.42 5.20
N ARG A 4 -24.82 -14.31 6.52
CA ARG A 4 -23.54 -14.02 7.18
C ARG A 4 -23.06 -15.18 8.03
N ALA A 5 -21.74 -15.38 8.08
CA ALA A 5 -21.10 -16.29 9.01
C ALA A 5 -20.92 -15.59 10.36
N LEU A 6 -21.35 -16.25 11.45
CA LEU A 6 -21.26 -15.76 12.81
C LEU A 6 -20.51 -16.76 13.68
N THR A 7 -19.45 -16.31 14.37
CA THR A 7 -18.68 -17.15 15.29
C THR A 7 -19.28 -17.07 16.68
N LEU A 8 -19.78 -18.20 17.19
CA LEU A 8 -20.22 -18.37 18.56
C LEU A 8 -19.02 -18.71 19.44
N THR A 9 -18.88 -18.04 20.58
CA THR A 9 -17.83 -18.30 21.57
C THR A 9 -18.47 -18.58 22.92
N LEU A 10 -18.03 -19.64 23.61
CA LEU A 10 -18.55 -19.91 24.96
C LEU A 10 -17.97 -18.90 25.95
N ASN A 11 -18.82 -18.16 26.66
CA ASN A 11 -18.38 -17.07 27.55
C ASN A 11 -17.48 -17.55 28.69
N ALA A 12 -17.84 -18.65 29.36
CA ALA A 12 -16.99 -19.25 30.40
C ALA A 12 -15.66 -19.88 29.89
N ASN A 13 -15.49 -20.06 28.56
CA ASN A 13 -14.26 -20.64 28.00
C ASN A 13 -14.08 -20.24 26.53
N HIS A 14 -13.32 -19.16 26.29
CA HIS A 14 -13.20 -18.56 24.95
C HIS A 14 -12.41 -19.40 23.94
N SER A 15 -11.77 -20.49 24.36
CA SER A 15 -11.15 -21.45 23.44
C SER A 15 -12.19 -22.26 22.66
N LYS A 16 -13.42 -22.40 23.18
CA LYS A 16 -14.50 -23.13 22.52
C LYS A 16 -15.29 -22.19 21.59
N LYS A 17 -15.10 -22.38 20.28
CA LYS A 17 -15.73 -21.59 19.23
C LYS A 17 -16.44 -22.49 18.21
N SER A 18 -17.52 -21.99 17.61
CA SER A 18 -18.20 -22.65 16.50
C SER A 18 -18.83 -21.64 15.57
N THR A 19 -18.73 -21.84 14.27
CA THR A 19 -19.31 -20.92 13.27
C THR A 19 -20.67 -21.41 12.80
N ILE A 20 -21.62 -20.48 12.69
CA ILE A 20 -22.96 -20.72 12.17
C ILE A 20 -23.23 -19.78 10.99
N ILE A 21 -24.21 -20.12 10.15
CA ILE A 21 -24.69 -19.25 9.07
C ILE A 21 -26.06 -18.70 9.45
N VAL A 22 -26.18 -17.38 9.41
CA VAL A 22 -27.37 -16.62 9.77
C VAL A 22 -27.83 -15.83 8.54
N PRO A 23 -29.03 -16.07 8.00
CA PRO A 23 -29.65 -15.25 6.96
C PRO A 23 -29.76 -13.79 7.42
N LEU A 24 -29.64 -12.84 6.49
CA LEU A 24 -29.74 -11.41 6.79
C LEU A 24 -31.17 -10.97 7.11
N ASP A 25 -32.17 -11.76 6.72
CA ASP A 25 -33.61 -11.54 6.85
C ASP A 25 -34.27 -12.50 7.86
N ALA A 26 -33.50 -13.06 8.79
CA ALA A 26 -34.02 -14.03 9.74
C ALA A 26 -34.88 -13.37 10.84
N ASP A 27 -36.15 -13.75 10.93
CA ASP A 27 -36.99 -13.48 12.10
C ASP A 27 -36.36 -14.11 13.36
N ASP A 28 -36.28 -13.33 14.44
CA ASP A 28 -35.77 -13.74 15.77
C ASP A 28 -34.35 -14.35 15.73
N VAL A 29 -33.39 -13.51 15.39
CA VAL A 29 -31.96 -13.85 15.31
C VAL A 29 -31.41 -14.35 16.66
N HIS A 30 -31.91 -13.81 17.77
CA HIS A 30 -31.48 -14.15 19.11
C HIS A 30 -31.83 -15.60 19.47
N ALA A 31 -33.09 -16.02 19.26
CA ALA A 31 -33.51 -17.40 19.50
C ALA A 31 -32.76 -18.40 18.62
N ARG A 32 -32.45 -18.01 17.37
CA ARG A 32 -31.65 -18.83 16.46
C ARG A 32 -30.22 -19.02 16.97
N ILE A 33 -29.56 -17.95 17.42
CA ILE A 33 -28.21 -18.02 17.99
C ILE A 33 -28.19 -18.99 19.18
N LEU A 34 -29.13 -18.85 20.11
CA LEU A 34 -29.20 -19.73 21.28
C LEU A 34 -29.48 -21.18 20.90
N ARG A 35 -30.38 -21.43 19.94
CA ARG A 35 -30.67 -22.78 19.44
C ARG A 35 -29.43 -23.44 18.85
N GLU A 36 -28.73 -22.75 17.96
CA GLU A 36 -27.50 -23.27 17.36
C GLU A 36 -26.39 -23.43 18.40
N ALA A 37 -26.23 -22.48 19.31
CA ALA A 37 -25.26 -22.55 20.40
C ALA A 37 -25.49 -23.77 21.31
N ARG A 38 -26.73 -24.01 21.73
CA ARG A 38 -27.11 -25.17 22.56
C ARG A 38 -26.78 -26.49 21.86
N ASN A 39 -26.98 -26.54 20.54
CA ASN A 39 -26.64 -27.70 19.72
C ASN A 39 -25.12 -27.88 19.60
N LYS A 40 -24.38 -26.83 19.21
CA LYS A 40 -22.92 -26.89 18.96
C LYS A 40 -22.12 -27.13 20.24
N PHE A 41 -22.49 -26.49 21.35
CA PHE A 41 -21.81 -26.63 22.63
C PHE A 41 -22.43 -27.70 23.54
N ARG A 42 -23.46 -28.42 23.07
CA ARG A 42 -24.16 -29.48 23.81
C ARG A 42 -24.59 -29.05 25.21
N SER A 43 -25.16 -27.86 25.33
CA SER A 43 -25.53 -27.28 26.62
C SER A 43 -26.86 -26.57 26.56
N LYS A 44 -27.89 -27.15 27.19
CA LYS A 44 -29.24 -26.56 27.28
C LYS A 44 -29.32 -25.32 28.19
N ALA A 45 -28.33 -25.14 29.06
CA ALA A 45 -28.29 -24.04 30.02
C ALA A 45 -27.93 -22.68 29.39
N LEU A 46 -27.46 -22.63 28.14
CA LEU A 46 -27.15 -21.37 27.46
C LEU A 46 -28.42 -20.54 27.27
N SER A 47 -28.42 -19.34 27.81
CA SER A 47 -29.61 -18.48 27.93
C SER A 47 -29.36 -17.03 27.55
N ARG A 48 -28.10 -16.56 27.59
CA ARG A 48 -27.72 -15.16 27.31
C ARG A 48 -26.77 -15.08 26.12
N VAL A 49 -26.87 -14.01 25.34
CA VAL A 49 -25.98 -13.71 24.22
C VAL A 49 -25.38 -12.33 24.43
N TYR A 50 -24.06 -12.22 24.34
CA TYR A 50 -23.33 -10.96 24.43
C TYR A 50 -22.61 -10.63 23.13
N LEU A 51 -22.57 -9.35 22.81
CA LEU A 51 -21.70 -8.76 21.80
C LEU A 51 -20.31 -8.48 22.39
N LEU A 52 -19.39 -8.05 21.53
CA LEU A 52 -18.07 -7.59 21.96
C LEU A 52 -18.23 -6.46 22.98
N GLY A 53 -17.51 -6.55 24.10
CA GLY A 53 -17.58 -5.55 25.15
C GLY A 53 -18.71 -5.69 26.16
N GLY A 54 -19.45 -6.80 26.12
CA GLY A 54 -20.38 -7.18 27.17
C GLY A 54 -21.78 -6.60 27.06
N ILE A 55 -22.12 -6.01 25.91
CA ILE A 55 -23.50 -5.62 25.59
C ILE A 55 -24.32 -6.90 25.40
N GLU A 56 -25.36 -7.08 26.21
CA GLU A 56 -26.28 -8.20 26.06
C GLU A 56 -27.25 -7.93 24.89
N LEU A 57 -27.42 -8.92 24.02
CA LEU A 57 -28.37 -8.90 22.92
C LEU A 57 -29.72 -9.42 23.43
N ASN A 58 -30.75 -8.59 23.44
CA ASN A 58 -32.08 -9.01 23.90
C ASN A 58 -32.86 -9.72 22.79
N VAL A 59 -33.99 -10.33 23.16
CA VAL A 59 -34.84 -11.09 22.23
C VAL A 59 -35.42 -10.21 21.11
N GLU A 60 -35.68 -8.94 21.41
CA GLU A 60 -36.26 -7.97 20.47
C GLU A 60 -35.20 -7.23 19.64
N ASP A 61 -33.90 -7.43 19.93
CA ASP A 61 -32.81 -6.72 19.29
C ASP A 61 -32.36 -7.40 18.00
N ASP A 62 -32.18 -6.59 16.95
CA ASP A 62 -31.48 -7.03 15.74
C ASP A 62 -29.99 -7.20 16.01
N LEU A 63 -29.38 -8.21 15.38
CA LEU A 63 -27.93 -8.41 15.47
C LEU A 63 -27.21 -7.34 14.63
N PRO A 64 -26.38 -6.46 15.23
CA PRO A 64 -25.81 -5.30 14.53
C PRO A 64 -25.07 -5.63 13.23
N PHE A 65 -25.04 -4.66 12.32
CA PHE A 65 -24.34 -4.82 11.04
C PHE A 65 -22.83 -5.01 11.27
N GLY A 66 -22.22 -5.96 10.57
CA GLY A 66 -20.79 -6.27 10.74
C GLY A 66 -20.43 -7.14 11.95
N THR A 67 -21.39 -7.55 12.79
CA THR A 67 -21.11 -8.52 13.86
C THR A 67 -20.69 -9.86 13.25
N THR A 68 -19.44 -10.26 13.53
CA THR A 68 -18.84 -11.52 13.08
C THR A 68 -18.65 -12.52 14.21
N GLN A 69 -18.83 -12.10 15.46
CA GLN A 69 -18.65 -12.93 16.65
C GLN A 69 -19.61 -12.51 17.78
N VAL A 70 -20.09 -13.50 18.53
CA VAL A 70 -20.89 -13.33 19.76
C VAL A 70 -20.43 -14.30 20.85
N TRP A 71 -20.72 -13.97 22.11
CA TRP A 71 -20.47 -14.81 23.27
C TRP A 71 -21.79 -15.36 23.80
N VAL A 72 -21.83 -16.65 24.11
CA VAL A 72 -23.02 -17.30 24.68
C VAL A 72 -22.73 -17.76 26.09
N SER A 73 -23.65 -17.46 27.00
CA SER A 73 -23.49 -17.64 28.44
C SER A 73 -24.64 -18.47 29.02
N LYS A 74 -24.38 -19.19 30.12
CA LYS A 74 -25.39 -19.92 30.89
C LYS A 74 -26.11 -19.06 31.92
N GLY A 75 -25.79 -17.77 31.97
CA GLY A 75 -26.29 -16.83 32.96
C GLY A 75 -25.18 -15.97 33.55
N GLU A 76 -23.92 -16.42 33.45
CA GLU A 76 -22.77 -15.66 33.94
C GLU A 76 -22.55 -14.35 33.16
N ASP A 77 -21.96 -13.38 33.85
CA ASP A 77 -21.60 -12.07 33.27
C ASP A 77 -20.52 -12.21 32.21
N TYR A 78 -20.48 -11.24 31.31
CA TYR A 78 -19.52 -11.21 30.21
C TYR A 78 -18.07 -11.18 30.72
N THR A 79 -17.24 -12.08 30.20
CA THR A 79 -15.80 -12.15 30.56
C THR A 79 -14.89 -11.91 29.36
N GLY A 80 -15.47 -11.57 28.20
CA GLY A 80 -14.73 -11.31 26.96
C GLY A 80 -14.01 -9.96 26.94
N PRO A 81 -13.34 -9.65 25.80
CA PRO A 81 -12.62 -8.39 25.65
C PRO A 81 -13.55 -7.17 25.81
N PRO A 82 -13.07 -6.06 26.41
CA PRO A 82 -13.89 -4.86 26.58
C PRO A 82 -14.35 -4.28 25.24
N ALA A 83 -15.41 -3.46 25.28
CA ALA A 83 -15.89 -2.78 24.08
C ALA A 83 -14.76 -1.90 23.53
N PRO A 84 -14.64 -1.74 22.20
CA PRO A 84 -13.91 -0.60 21.67
C PRO A 84 -14.45 0.65 22.38
N GLY A 85 -13.57 1.51 22.89
CA GLY A 85 -13.98 2.71 23.61
C GLY A 85 -14.98 3.54 22.79
N PRO A 86 -15.85 4.32 23.43
CA PRO A 86 -16.86 5.10 22.73
C PRO A 86 -16.17 6.02 21.71
N SER A 87 -16.56 5.89 20.44
CA SER A 87 -16.30 6.89 19.41
C SER A 87 -16.78 8.24 19.96
N ARG A 88 -15.88 9.21 20.12
CA ARG A 88 -16.24 10.57 20.56
C ARG A 88 -16.99 11.39 19.50
N LEU A 89 -17.46 10.76 18.42
CA LEU A 89 -18.14 11.40 17.32
C LEU A 89 -19.58 10.90 17.19
N ASP A 90 -20.52 11.85 17.17
CA ASP A 90 -21.96 11.62 17.00
C ASP A 90 -22.33 11.10 15.59
N ALA A 91 -21.40 11.12 14.63
CA ALA A 91 -21.54 10.53 13.29
C ALA A 91 -20.18 10.16 12.68
N ALA A 92 -20.12 9.06 11.93
CA ALA A 92 -18.94 8.68 11.14
C ALA A 92 -18.62 9.78 10.09
N PRO A 93 -17.33 10.06 9.81
CA PRO A 93 -16.97 11.06 8.81
C PRO A 93 -17.45 10.66 7.42
N ALA A 94 -17.84 11.65 6.62
CA ALA A 94 -18.22 11.44 5.24
C ALA A 94 -17.04 10.88 4.43
N VAL A 95 -17.26 9.76 3.75
CA VAL A 95 -16.31 9.19 2.79
C VAL A 95 -16.30 10.05 1.53
N ARG A 96 -15.12 10.53 1.12
CA ARG A 96 -14.93 11.28 -0.14
C ARG A 96 -14.14 10.44 -1.12
N VAL A 97 -14.62 10.29 -2.35
CA VAL A 97 -13.87 9.66 -3.44
C VAL A 97 -13.54 10.71 -4.49
N MET A 98 -12.25 10.94 -4.73
CA MET A 98 -11.70 11.97 -5.61
C MET A 98 -11.48 11.40 -7.01
N ALA A 99 -12.54 10.93 -7.65
CA ALA A 99 -12.49 10.38 -9.00
C ALA A 99 -13.71 10.88 -9.80
N ARG A 100 -13.49 11.31 -11.05
CA ARG A 100 -14.58 11.65 -11.97
C ARG A 100 -14.71 10.61 -13.07
N GLN A 101 -13.58 10.16 -13.59
CA GLN A 101 -13.50 9.30 -14.77
C GLN A 101 -12.84 7.95 -14.47
N SER A 102 -11.96 7.91 -13.49
CA SER A 102 -11.27 6.68 -13.07
C SER A 102 -12.29 5.64 -12.60
N TYR A 103 -12.13 4.40 -13.06
CA TYR A 103 -12.92 3.28 -12.56
C TYR A 103 -12.65 3.06 -11.07
N ILE A 104 -13.70 3.10 -10.25
CA ILE A 104 -13.64 2.81 -8.81
C ILE A 104 -14.43 1.54 -8.52
N ASP A 105 -13.78 0.56 -7.91
CA ASP A 105 -14.42 -0.70 -7.53
C ASP A 105 -15.35 -0.52 -6.33
N ALA A 106 -16.57 -1.04 -6.41
CA ALA A 106 -17.56 -0.93 -5.33
C ALA A 106 -17.09 -1.58 -4.02
N LEU A 107 -16.27 -2.63 -4.07
CA LEU A 107 -15.67 -3.22 -2.88
C LEU A 107 -14.68 -2.26 -2.21
N ALA A 108 -13.95 -1.45 -2.98
CA ALA A 108 -13.03 -0.45 -2.42
C ALA A 108 -13.80 0.65 -1.67
N VAL A 109 -14.95 1.08 -2.20
CA VAL A 109 -15.83 2.04 -1.52
C VAL A 109 -16.37 1.46 -0.21
N LYS A 110 -16.87 0.22 -0.23
CA LYS A 110 -17.32 -0.47 1.00
C LYS A 110 -16.20 -0.60 2.03
N GLN A 111 -14.97 -0.85 1.58
CA GLN A 111 -13.80 -0.89 2.46
C GLN A 111 -13.50 0.49 3.07
N LEU A 112 -13.68 1.59 2.32
CA LEU A 112 -13.54 2.96 2.87
C LEU A 112 -14.64 3.29 3.88
N GLU A 113 -15.89 2.92 3.61
CA GLU A 113 -17.01 3.10 4.53
C GLU A 113 -16.77 2.33 5.84
N ALA A 114 -16.28 1.09 5.74
CA ALA A 114 -15.88 0.30 6.91
C ALA A 114 -14.74 0.95 7.70
N VAL A 115 -13.79 1.60 7.02
CA VAL A 115 -12.74 2.38 7.68
C VAL A 115 -13.33 3.62 8.35
N ALA A 116 -14.23 4.36 7.71
CA ALA A 116 -14.87 5.54 8.29
C ALA A 116 -15.66 5.22 9.56
N ALA A 117 -16.18 4.00 9.69
CA ALA A 117 -16.87 3.53 10.88
C ALA A 117 -15.93 3.12 12.04
N LEU A 118 -14.60 3.11 11.86
CA LEU A 118 -13.67 2.83 12.96
C LEU A 118 -13.67 4.00 13.98
N PRO A 119 -13.42 3.71 15.27
CA PRO A 119 -13.27 4.74 16.29
C PRO A 119 -12.20 5.77 15.93
N ASP A 120 -12.47 7.03 16.28
CA ASP A 120 -11.53 8.16 16.18
C ASP A 120 -11.03 8.48 14.76
N ILE A 121 -11.74 8.01 13.72
CA ILE A 121 -11.50 8.43 12.35
C ILE A 121 -12.16 9.79 12.11
N ARG A 122 -11.41 10.72 11.54
CA ARG A 122 -11.83 12.10 11.29
C ARG A 122 -12.05 12.39 9.82
N GLU A 123 -11.26 11.79 8.95
CA GLU A 123 -11.38 11.98 7.50
C GLU A 123 -11.02 10.69 6.77
N VAL A 124 -11.77 10.39 5.71
CA VAL A 124 -11.49 9.27 4.81
C VAL A 124 -11.62 9.75 3.37
N VAL A 125 -10.51 9.67 2.62
CA VAL A 125 -10.46 10.09 1.23
C VAL A 125 -9.88 8.98 0.36
N GLY A 126 -10.64 8.54 -0.64
CA GLY A 126 -10.16 7.70 -1.74
C GLY A 126 -9.64 8.55 -2.90
N MET A 127 -8.48 8.20 -3.42
CA MET A 127 -7.84 8.82 -4.58
C MET A 127 -8.34 8.17 -5.88
N PRO A 128 -8.07 8.74 -7.07
CA PRO A 128 -8.57 8.15 -8.33
C PRO A 128 -8.05 6.72 -8.62
N ASP A 129 -6.92 6.35 -8.03
CA ASP A 129 -6.35 5.00 -8.07
C ASP A 129 -6.94 4.03 -7.03
N LEU A 130 -7.96 4.44 -6.26
CA LEU A 130 -8.63 3.63 -5.23
C LEU A 130 -9.07 2.25 -5.73
N HIS A 131 -8.63 1.19 -5.06
CA HIS A 131 -8.98 -0.18 -5.40
C HIS A 131 -9.00 -1.10 -4.18
N PRO A 132 -9.61 -2.31 -4.29
CA PRO A 132 -9.74 -3.21 -3.16
C PRO A 132 -8.37 -3.75 -2.73
N GLY A 133 -8.08 -3.70 -1.44
CA GLY A 133 -6.98 -4.45 -0.85
C GLY A 133 -7.48 -5.76 -0.22
N SER A 134 -6.56 -6.57 0.30
CA SER A 134 -6.89 -7.82 1.00
C SER A 134 -7.80 -7.63 2.21
N ARG A 135 -7.78 -6.43 2.82
CA ARG A 135 -8.57 -6.10 4.01
C ARG A 135 -9.03 -4.65 4.06
N PHE A 136 -8.13 -3.73 3.75
CA PHE A 136 -8.36 -2.28 3.70
C PHE A 136 -8.05 -1.80 2.29
N PRO A 137 -8.71 -0.73 1.82
CA PRO A 137 -8.53 -0.26 0.45
C PRO A 137 -7.11 0.27 0.25
N ILE A 138 -6.70 0.35 -1.01
CA ILE A 138 -5.43 0.95 -1.44
C ILE A 138 -5.78 2.13 -2.34
N GLY A 139 -4.97 3.19 -2.34
CA GLY A 139 -5.33 4.45 -2.98
C GLY A 139 -6.15 5.34 -2.06
N CYS A 140 -5.79 5.40 -0.77
CA CYS A 140 -6.54 6.19 0.21
C CYS A 140 -5.67 6.86 1.27
N ALA A 141 -6.22 7.94 1.83
CA ALA A 141 -5.67 8.66 2.96
C ALA A 141 -6.73 8.81 4.06
N ILE A 142 -6.34 8.53 5.30
CA ILE A 142 -7.23 8.44 6.45
C ILE A 142 -6.63 9.24 7.60
N ALA A 143 -7.31 10.28 8.06
CA ALA A 143 -6.91 11.05 9.23
C ALA A 143 -7.66 10.54 10.47
N ALA A 144 -6.94 10.32 11.56
CA ALA A 144 -7.49 9.81 12.81
C ALA A 144 -6.81 10.46 14.03
N ASP A 145 -7.46 10.42 15.20
CA ASP A 145 -6.83 10.95 16.41
C ASP A 145 -5.60 10.12 16.82
N GLY A 146 -5.63 8.79 16.67
CA GLY A 146 -4.53 7.85 16.91
C GLY A 146 -4.15 7.01 15.69
N VAL A 147 -3.47 5.87 15.87
CA VAL A 147 -2.94 5.06 14.75
C VAL A 147 -3.52 3.66 14.67
N TYR A 148 -3.88 3.25 13.46
CA TYR A 148 -4.20 1.87 13.10
C TYR A 148 -3.09 1.31 12.19
N PRO A 149 -2.17 0.47 12.70
CA PRO A 149 -1.06 -0.07 11.90
C PRO A 149 -1.50 -0.76 10.60
N ALA A 150 -2.66 -1.43 10.61
CA ALA A 150 -3.15 -2.15 9.43
C ALA A 150 -3.69 -1.22 8.32
N LEU A 151 -3.99 0.04 8.64
CA LEU A 151 -4.32 1.08 7.65
C LEU A 151 -3.08 1.61 6.92
N VAL A 152 -1.87 1.43 7.47
CA VAL A 152 -0.60 1.67 6.74
C VAL A 152 -0.28 0.46 5.85
N GLY A 153 -0.51 -0.75 6.37
CA GLY A 153 -0.28 -2.01 5.65
C GLY A 153 1.07 -2.65 5.95
N SER A 154 1.33 -3.79 5.30
CA SER A 154 2.52 -4.62 5.56
C SER A 154 3.80 -4.12 4.89
N ASP A 155 3.70 -3.11 4.03
CA ASP A 155 4.84 -2.60 3.27
C ASP A 155 5.09 -1.13 3.65
N ILE A 156 5.35 -0.92 4.94
CA ILE A 156 5.69 0.38 5.51
C ILE A 156 6.92 0.94 4.76
N GLY A 157 6.90 2.22 4.43
CA GLY A 157 8.01 2.85 3.72
C GLY A 157 8.06 2.54 2.23
N CYS A 158 7.14 1.72 1.70
CA CYS A 158 6.91 1.60 0.26
C CYS A 158 6.72 2.98 -0.34
N GLY A 159 7.53 3.27 -1.35
CA GLY A 159 7.69 4.59 -1.89
C GLY A 159 8.25 4.54 -3.30
N ILE A 160 8.21 5.69 -3.94
CA ILE A 160 8.71 5.89 -5.29
C ILE A 160 9.69 7.05 -5.28
N ALA A 161 10.88 6.80 -5.80
CA ALA A 161 11.90 7.81 -6.01
C ALA A 161 12.19 7.97 -7.49
N LEU A 162 12.40 9.21 -7.93
CA LEU A 162 12.79 9.56 -9.29
C LEU A 162 14.16 10.21 -9.28
N TYR A 163 15.05 9.73 -10.15
CA TYR A 163 16.40 10.22 -10.31
C TYR A 163 16.62 10.66 -11.74
N PHE A 164 17.32 11.78 -11.91
CA PHE A 164 17.95 12.11 -13.19
C PHE A 164 19.25 11.32 -13.31
N LEU A 165 19.47 10.71 -14.49
CA LEU A 165 20.69 9.97 -14.81
C LEU A 165 21.54 10.71 -15.83
N ALA A 166 20.97 11.07 -16.98
CA ALA A 166 21.74 11.64 -18.08
C ALA A 166 20.88 12.53 -18.96
N ALA A 167 21.50 13.48 -19.66
CA ALA A 167 20.80 14.39 -20.57
C ALA A 167 20.19 13.68 -21.79
N ARG A 168 20.72 12.51 -22.17
CA ARG A 168 20.13 11.67 -23.22
C ARG A 168 20.58 10.23 -23.11
N ARG A 169 19.71 9.31 -23.50
CA ARG A 169 20.04 7.88 -23.69
C ARG A 169 20.81 7.64 -25.00
N LYS A 170 21.91 6.88 -24.91
CA LYS A 170 22.72 6.45 -26.08
C LYS A 170 22.50 5.00 -26.50
N ALA A 171 22.01 4.15 -25.59
CA ALA A 171 21.84 2.72 -25.82
C ALA A 171 20.37 2.32 -26.04
N THR A 172 20.14 1.32 -26.88
CA THR A 172 18.81 0.74 -27.11
C THR A 172 18.24 0.11 -25.83
N PRO A 173 16.90 -0.01 -25.68
CA PRO A 173 16.26 -0.72 -24.57
C PRO A 173 16.87 -2.09 -24.27
N ALA A 174 17.08 -2.93 -25.29
CA ALA A 174 17.63 -4.28 -25.14
C ALA A 174 19.05 -4.28 -24.55
N ARG A 175 19.93 -3.38 -25.03
CA ARG A 175 21.29 -3.23 -24.47
C ARG A 175 21.27 -2.76 -23.02
N LEU A 176 20.43 -1.78 -22.68
CA LEU A 176 20.27 -1.33 -21.29
C LEU A 176 19.74 -2.46 -20.40
N ALA A 177 18.72 -3.18 -20.86
CA ALA A 177 18.16 -4.32 -20.15
C ALA A 177 19.21 -5.42 -19.90
N ALA A 178 20.07 -5.70 -20.87
CA ALA A 178 21.15 -6.68 -20.72
C ALA A 178 22.12 -6.30 -19.59
N ARG A 179 22.45 -5.00 -19.44
CA ARG A 179 23.36 -4.48 -18.41
C ARG A 179 22.82 -4.56 -16.99
N LEU A 180 21.51 -4.55 -16.79
CA LEU A 180 20.91 -4.63 -15.45
C LEU A 180 21.01 -6.06 -14.91
N VAL A 181 22.11 -6.35 -14.21
CA VAL A 181 22.41 -7.65 -13.60
C VAL A 181 22.73 -7.50 -12.11
N GLY A 182 22.49 -8.56 -11.36
CA GLY A 182 22.91 -8.65 -9.97
C GLY A 182 22.16 -7.71 -9.02
N LEU A 183 21.03 -7.11 -9.41
CA LEU A 183 20.22 -6.25 -8.52
C LEU A 183 19.44 -7.04 -7.46
N ASP A 184 19.22 -8.33 -7.69
CA ASP A 184 18.52 -9.22 -6.76
C ASP A 184 19.44 -9.96 -5.78
N ALA A 185 20.76 -9.98 -6.06
CA ALA A 185 21.75 -10.51 -5.14
C ALA A 185 22.02 -9.53 -3.97
N PRO A 186 22.51 -10.02 -2.81
CA PRO A 186 22.98 -9.14 -1.75
C PRO A 186 24.00 -8.13 -2.27
N TRP A 187 23.86 -6.87 -1.86
CA TRP A 187 24.82 -5.84 -2.24
C TRP A 187 26.16 -6.10 -1.54
N THR A 188 27.26 -6.06 -2.30
CA THR A 188 28.61 -6.39 -1.81
C THR A 188 29.35 -5.21 -1.17
N GLY A 189 28.76 -4.01 -1.18
CA GLY A 189 29.32 -2.84 -0.51
C GLY A 189 29.07 -2.83 1.00
N ASP A 190 29.57 -1.79 1.66
CA ASP A 190 29.41 -1.63 3.12
C ASP A 190 27.99 -1.17 3.48
N ARG A 191 27.12 -2.14 3.80
CA ARG A 191 25.72 -1.92 4.19
C ARG A 191 25.59 -1.12 5.48
N ARG A 192 26.49 -1.31 6.45
CA ARG A 192 26.47 -0.57 7.72
C ARG A 192 26.76 0.91 7.48
N ALA A 193 27.82 1.20 6.72
CA ALA A 193 28.17 2.56 6.35
C ALA A 193 27.07 3.22 5.49
N TRP A 194 26.38 2.45 4.65
CA TRP A 194 25.24 2.96 3.88
C TRP A 194 24.05 3.33 4.77
N LEU A 195 23.62 2.41 5.66
CA LEU A 195 22.50 2.62 6.57
C LEU A 195 22.76 3.76 7.56
N ALA A 196 24.01 3.94 8.00
CA ALA A 196 24.40 5.04 8.88
C ALA A 196 24.09 6.42 8.28
N ARG A 197 24.08 6.58 6.95
CA ARG A 197 23.71 7.84 6.26
C ARG A 197 22.24 8.22 6.45
N TYR A 198 21.42 7.29 6.91
CA TYR A 198 19.99 7.46 7.16
C TYR A 198 19.68 7.34 8.67
N ASP A 199 20.69 7.44 9.53
CA ASP A 199 20.61 7.24 10.98
C ASP A 199 20.06 5.86 11.36
N LEU A 200 20.44 4.83 10.61
CA LEU A 200 20.03 3.45 10.81
C LEU A 200 21.23 2.57 11.12
N GLU A 201 20.98 1.55 11.94
CA GLU A 201 21.91 0.47 12.21
C GLU A 201 21.42 -0.82 11.52
N GLY A 202 22.35 -1.73 11.24
CA GLY A 202 22.03 -3.03 10.64
C GLY A 202 22.98 -3.43 9.52
N ASP A 203 22.75 -4.62 8.99
CA ASP A 203 23.58 -5.24 7.93
C ASP A 203 22.73 -6.20 7.09
N ASP A 204 21.52 -5.77 6.71
CA ASP A 204 20.51 -6.63 6.09
C ASP A 204 20.90 -7.07 4.67
N GLU A 205 20.74 -8.35 4.34
CA GLU A 205 21.01 -8.88 2.99
C GLU A 205 20.08 -8.33 1.90
N ASP A 206 18.85 -8.01 2.29
CA ASP A 206 17.83 -7.50 1.38
C ASP A 206 18.06 -6.03 0.99
N LEU A 207 19.01 -5.33 1.62
CA LEU A 207 19.31 -3.92 1.34
C LEU A 207 19.84 -3.75 -0.08
N GLY A 208 19.20 -2.85 -0.83
CA GLY A 208 19.50 -2.56 -2.23
C GLY A 208 18.78 -3.47 -3.23
N THR A 209 17.82 -4.28 -2.79
CA THR A 209 17.03 -5.16 -3.68
C THR A 209 15.67 -4.54 -4.03
N VAL A 210 15.23 -4.74 -5.28
CA VAL A 210 13.95 -4.21 -5.80
C VAL A 210 12.78 -4.90 -5.11
N GLY A 211 12.77 -6.24 -5.18
CA GLY A 211 11.75 -7.09 -4.62
C GLY A 211 10.59 -7.46 -5.53
N ALA A 212 9.69 -8.29 -4.98
CA ALA A 212 8.54 -8.82 -5.68
C ALA A 212 7.31 -7.90 -5.66
N GLY A 213 6.23 -8.34 -6.32
CA GLY A 213 4.94 -7.68 -6.35
C GLY A 213 4.90 -6.52 -7.35
N ASN A 214 4.42 -5.35 -6.90
CA ASN A 214 4.36 -4.13 -7.70
C ASN A 214 5.66 -3.31 -7.66
N HIS A 215 6.70 -3.79 -6.99
CA HIS A 215 8.01 -3.16 -6.98
C HIS A 215 8.73 -3.30 -8.33
N PHE A 216 9.48 -2.27 -8.69
CA PHE A 216 10.27 -2.22 -9.92
C PHE A 216 11.34 -1.13 -9.86
N ALA A 217 12.32 -1.22 -10.75
CA ALA A 217 13.19 -0.12 -11.15
C ALA A 217 13.02 0.11 -12.65
N GLU A 218 12.60 1.30 -13.06
CA GLU A 218 12.26 1.61 -14.45
C GLU A 218 13.11 2.76 -14.98
N LEU A 219 13.87 2.49 -16.04
CA LEU A 219 14.49 3.55 -16.83
C LEU A 219 13.42 4.19 -17.70
N CYS A 220 13.38 5.52 -17.72
CA CYS A 220 12.43 6.29 -18.52
C CYS A 220 13.14 7.38 -19.30
N ASP A 221 12.75 7.60 -20.54
CA ASP A 221 13.06 8.85 -21.23
C ASP A 221 11.99 9.89 -20.84
N VAL A 222 12.38 11.16 -20.70
CA VAL A 222 11.42 12.27 -20.65
C VAL A 222 10.77 12.39 -22.02
N GLU A 223 9.49 12.01 -22.11
CA GLU A 223 8.69 12.12 -23.32
C GLU A 223 8.40 13.59 -23.62
N ALA A 224 8.00 14.34 -22.58
CA ALA A 224 7.67 15.75 -22.68
C ALA A 224 7.80 16.44 -21.32
N VAL A 225 8.44 17.60 -21.30
CA VAL A 225 8.31 18.58 -20.21
C VAL A 225 7.06 19.41 -20.45
N LEU A 226 5.99 19.10 -19.73
CA LEU A 226 4.71 19.81 -19.83
C LEU A 226 4.82 21.20 -19.19
N HIS A 227 5.52 21.28 -18.05
CA HIS A 227 5.82 22.53 -17.35
C HIS A 227 7.26 22.52 -16.81
N PRO A 228 7.96 23.67 -16.82
CA PRO A 228 9.32 23.76 -16.31
C PRO A 228 9.43 23.29 -14.86
N VAL A 229 10.54 22.62 -14.54
CA VAL A 229 10.91 22.25 -13.17
C VAL A 229 12.21 23.00 -12.81
N PRO A 230 12.12 24.24 -12.28
CA PRO A 230 13.29 25.13 -12.16
C PRO A 230 14.45 24.57 -11.34
N ALA A 231 14.16 23.74 -10.35
CA ALA A 231 15.19 23.07 -9.53
C ALA A 231 16.02 22.04 -10.33
N HIS A 232 15.54 21.64 -11.51
CA HIS A 232 16.13 20.58 -12.33
C HIS A 232 16.18 21.02 -13.81
N PRO A 233 17.04 21.99 -14.17
CA PRO A 233 17.11 22.55 -15.52
C PRO A 233 17.58 21.55 -16.59
N LEU A 234 18.21 20.45 -16.18
CA LEU A 234 18.65 19.37 -17.07
C LEU A 234 17.52 18.37 -17.39
N LEU A 235 16.38 18.47 -16.72
CA LEU A 235 15.21 17.64 -16.99
C LEU A 235 14.47 18.21 -18.22
N ASN A 236 14.88 17.76 -19.40
CA ASN A 236 14.35 18.16 -20.70
C ASN A 236 14.00 16.93 -21.56
N ASP A 237 13.32 17.14 -22.69
CA ASP A 237 12.89 16.07 -23.58
C ASP A 237 14.05 15.17 -24.02
N GLY A 238 13.87 13.86 -23.84
CA GLY A 238 14.89 12.84 -24.10
C GLY A 238 15.89 12.60 -22.97
N ALA A 239 15.83 13.36 -21.87
CA ALA A 239 16.61 13.06 -20.67
C ALA A 239 16.27 11.68 -20.11
N LEU A 240 17.29 10.96 -19.64
CA LEU A 240 17.15 9.65 -19.04
C LEU A 240 16.96 9.79 -17.53
N CYS A 241 15.87 9.23 -17.03
CA CYS A 241 15.54 9.15 -15.62
C CYS A 241 15.46 7.69 -15.16
N LEU A 242 15.51 7.50 -13.84
CA LEU A 242 15.28 6.22 -13.18
C LEU A 242 14.20 6.39 -12.12
N LEU A 243 13.15 5.58 -12.23
CA LEU A 243 12.04 5.50 -11.30
C LEU A 243 12.19 4.23 -10.47
N VAL A 244 12.36 4.36 -9.15
CA VAL A 244 12.56 3.23 -8.23
C VAL A 244 11.37 3.12 -7.30
N HIS A 245 10.61 2.04 -7.44
CA HIS A 245 9.49 1.69 -6.57
C HIS A 245 9.88 0.50 -5.69
N SER A 246 10.16 0.77 -4.42
CA SER A 246 10.46 -0.24 -3.42
C SER A 246 10.19 0.28 -2.00
N GLY A 247 10.08 -0.65 -1.06
CA GLY A 247 9.77 -0.37 0.35
C GLY A 247 10.79 -0.92 1.33
N SER A 248 10.32 -1.22 2.54
CA SER A 248 11.15 -1.71 3.64
C SER A 248 11.39 -3.23 3.66
N ARG A 249 11.05 -3.89 2.54
CA ARG A 249 11.12 -5.36 2.36
C ARG A 249 10.33 -6.05 3.48
N GLY A 250 10.92 -7.05 4.15
CA GLY A 250 10.26 -7.78 5.24
C GLY A 250 10.01 -6.96 6.52
N ARG A 251 10.64 -5.79 6.69
CA ARG A 251 10.56 -5.02 7.94
C ARG A 251 9.15 -4.52 8.24
N GLY A 252 8.48 -3.93 7.25
CA GLY A 252 7.09 -3.48 7.41
C GLY A 252 6.15 -4.62 7.80
N ALA A 253 6.35 -5.80 7.23
CA ALA A 253 5.51 -6.97 7.51
C ALA A 253 5.75 -7.49 8.93
N ALA A 254 7.00 -7.51 9.38
CA ALA A 254 7.35 -7.86 10.75
C ALA A 254 6.72 -6.88 11.76
N ILE A 255 6.81 -5.57 11.51
CA ILE A 255 6.19 -4.54 12.36
C ILE A 255 4.67 -4.75 12.42
N LEU A 256 4.00 -4.98 11.29
CA LEU A 256 2.56 -5.24 11.30
C LEU A 256 2.18 -6.54 12.05
N ALA A 257 2.99 -7.59 11.91
CA ALA A 257 2.77 -8.87 12.59
C ALA A 257 2.88 -8.73 14.12
N GLU A 258 3.83 -7.94 14.63
CA GLU A 258 3.95 -7.64 16.06
C GLU A 258 2.70 -6.96 16.64
N GLN A 259 2.04 -6.11 15.84
CA GLN A 259 0.83 -5.41 16.27
C GLN A 259 -0.40 -6.32 16.24
N THR A 260 -0.51 -7.17 15.22
CA THR A 260 -1.73 -7.98 14.97
C THR A 260 -1.74 -9.35 15.65
N SER A 261 -0.59 -9.85 16.10
CA SER A 261 -0.45 -11.13 16.81
C SER A 261 -1.03 -11.13 18.24
N LYS A 262 -1.30 -9.95 18.82
CA LYS A 262 -1.82 -9.78 20.20
C LYS A 262 -3.34 -9.98 20.34
N GLY A 263 -3.97 -10.73 19.43
CA GLY A 263 -5.40 -11.09 19.50
C GLY A 263 -6.38 -10.04 18.96
N ALA A 264 -5.94 -8.80 18.73
CA ALA A 264 -6.71 -7.79 18.01
C ALA A 264 -6.26 -7.76 16.54
N SER A 265 -7.19 -8.03 15.62
CA SER A 265 -6.86 -8.06 14.19
C SER A 265 -6.55 -6.66 13.63
N ASN A 266 -7.07 -5.59 14.24
CA ASN A 266 -6.79 -4.20 13.87
C ASN A 266 -6.65 -3.35 15.14
N PRO A 267 -5.48 -3.37 15.82
CA PRO A 267 -5.29 -2.62 17.05
C PRO A 267 -5.33 -1.11 16.78
N TYR A 268 -5.93 -0.37 17.71
CA TYR A 268 -5.86 1.08 17.77
C TYR A 268 -4.80 1.48 18.79
N LEU A 269 -3.87 2.34 18.38
CA LEU A 269 -2.82 2.89 19.21
C LEU A 269 -3.19 4.32 19.58
N SER A 270 -3.56 4.52 20.84
CA SER A 270 -4.06 5.79 21.34
C SER A 270 -2.97 6.87 21.38
N PRO A 271 -3.33 8.14 21.15
CA PRO A 271 -2.38 9.26 21.23
C PRO A 271 -1.69 9.35 22.59
N GLY A 272 -0.38 9.57 22.58
CA GLY A 272 0.44 9.69 23.79
C GLY A 272 0.63 8.38 24.56
N SER A 273 0.22 7.23 24.02
CA SER A 273 0.49 5.95 24.65
C SER A 273 1.91 5.46 24.34
N PRO A 274 2.58 4.75 25.27
CA PRO A 274 3.89 4.17 25.01
C PRO A 274 3.92 3.20 23.82
N GLU A 275 2.80 2.51 23.56
CA GLU A 275 2.65 1.61 22.42
C GLU A 275 2.68 2.36 21.09
N LEU A 276 2.04 3.54 21.03
CA LEU A 276 2.09 4.39 19.86
C LEU A 276 3.50 4.91 19.61
N ASP A 277 4.18 5.40 20.64
CA ASP A 277 5.55 5.92 20.51
C ASP A 277 6.51 4.82 20.04
N ALA A 278 6.40 3.62 20.61
CA ALA A 278 7.20 2.46 20.19
C ALA A 278 6.89 2.03 18.75
N TYR A 279 5.62 2.09 18.33
CA TYR A 279 5.23 1.82 16.95
C TYR A 279 5.81 2.86 15.99
N LEU A 280 5.66 4.16 16.28
CA LEU A 280 6.14 5.25 15.45
C LEU A 280 7.67 5.20 15.28
N ALA A 281 8.42 4.90 16.34
CA ALA A 281 9.87 4.72 16.24
C ALA A 281 10.27 3.61 15.23
N LYS A 282 9.59 2.46 15.28
CA LYS A 282 9.82 1.35 14.34
C LYS A 282 9.34 1.69 12.93
N HIS A 283 8.18 2.32 12.82
CA HIS A 283 7.60 2.78 11.56
C HIS A 283 8.54 3.76 10.85
N ASP A 284 9.02 4.80 11.55
CA ASP A 284 9.87 5.85 10.99
C ASP A 284 11.24 5.29 10.61
N ALA A 285 11.77 4.34 11.38
CA ALA A 285 12.96 3.59 11.00
C ALA A 285 12.73 2.76 9.72
N ALA A 286 11.58 2.11 9.55
CA ALA A 286 11.24 1.38 8.34
C ALA A 286 11.04 2.30 7.12
N VAL A 287 10.45 3.48 7.30
CA VAL A 287 10.33 4.51 6.25
C VAL A 287 11.72 4.99 5.80
N ARG A 288 12.62 5.31 6.74
CA ARG A 288 14.01 5.66 6.45
C ARG A 288 14.77 4.52 5.78
N TRP A 289 14.54 3.28 6.21
CA TRP A 289 15.16 2.12 5.58
C TRP A 289 14.67 1.96 4.14
N GLY A 290 13.37 2.13 3.88
CA GLY A 290 12.81 2.11 2.53
C GLY A 290 13.43 3.16 1.61
N ARG A 291 13.69 4.37 2.14
CA ARG A 291 14.44 5.43 1.46
C ARG A 291 15.88 5.00 1.16
N ALA A 292 16.59 4.47 2.15
CA ALA A 292 17.96 3.97 1.99
C ALA A 292 18.05 2.87 0.92
N ASN A 293 17.04 2.00 0.87
CA ASN A 293 16.93 0.93 -0.12
C ASN A 293 16.73 1.48 -1.54
N ARG A 294 15.80 2.43 -1.73
CA ARG A 294 15.57 3.06 -3.04
C ARG A 294 16.83 3.76 -3.58
N ASP A 295 17.56 4.44 -2.71
CA ASP A 295 18.79 5.15 -3.07
C ASP A 295 19.89 4.17 -3.44
N LEU A 296 19.99 3.04 -2.73
CA LEU A 296 20.97 2.01 -3.06
C LEU A 296 20.62 1.28 -4.36
N ILE A 297 19.34 0.98 -4.62
CA ILE A 297 18.91 0.44 -5.91
C ILE A 297 19.31 1.39 -7.03
N ALA A 298 19.07 2.70 -6.87
CA ALA A 298 19.47 3.70 -7.86
C ALA A 298 20.99 3.71 -8.09
N HIS A 299 21.77 3.65 -7.01
CA HIS A 299 23.23 3.54 -7.07
C HIS A 299 23.70 2.30 -7.83
N ARG A 300 23.10 1.14 -7.56
CA ARG A 300 23.42 -0.12 -8.25
C ARG A 300 23.04 -0.08 -9.72
N VAL A 301 21.86 0.44 -10.05
CA VAL A 301 21.43 0.62 -11.45
C VAL A 301 22.39 1.53 -12.20
N ARG A 302 22.80 2.66 -11.61
CA ARG A 302 23.83 3.53 -12.19
C ARG A 302 25.13 2.76 -12.45
N ALA A 303 25.62 1.98 -11.48
CA ALA A 303 26.84 1.19 -11.65
C ALA A 303 26.73 0.16 -12.78
N CYS A 304 25.57 -0.47 -12.96
CA CYS A 304 25.31 -1.34 -14.11
C CYS A 304 25.39 -0.61 -15.46
N LEU A 305 24.94 0.64 -15.51
CA LEU A 305 24.80 1.42 -16.75
C LEU A 305 26.03 2.24 -17.13
N PHE A 306 26.94 2.52 -16.19
CA PHE A 306 28.11 3.39 -16.38
C PHE A 306 29.34 2.78 -15.71
N SER A 307 29.64 1.52 -15.98
CA SER A 307 30.81 0.80 -15.42
C SER A 307 32.13 1.41 -15.90
N ASP A 308 33.17 1.36 -15.06
CA ASP A 308 34.50 1.94 -15.34
C ASP A 308 35.19 1.38 -16.59
N ASP A 309 34.79 0.18 -17.07
CA ASP A 309 35.27 -0.41 -18.32
C ASP A 309 34.78 0.35 -19.58
N ASP A 310 33.71 1.14 -19.46
CA ASP A 310 33.27 2.05 -20.51
C ASP A 310 34.14 3.32 -20.46
N GLN A 311 35.33 3.26 -21.06
CA GLN A 311 36.32 4.37 -21.12
C GLN A 311 35.79 5.68 -21.73
N GLU A 312 34.55 5.68 -22.25
CA GLU A 312 33.92 6.82 -22.91
C GLU A 312 33.11 7.73 -21.97
N GLU A 313 32.76 7.32 -20.75
CA GLU A 313 31.87 8.13 -19.91
C GLU A 313 32.04 7.99 -18.40
N GLN A 314 32.36 9.10 -17.72
CA GLN A 314 32.33 9.17 -16.26
C GLN A 314 30.89 9.01 -15.76
N ALA A 315 30.68 8.12 -14.79
CA ALA A 315 29.36 7.86 -14.25
C ALA A 315 28.74 9.14 -13.65
N PRO A 316 27.55 9.58 -14.09
CA PRO A 316 26.96 10.86 -13.70
C PRO A 316 26.52 10.86 -12.24
N ASP A 317 26.57 11.98 -11.54
CA ASP A 317 26.03 12.05 -10.18
C ASP A 317 24.52 11.76 -10.17
N LEU A 318 24.08 10.88 -9.26
CA LEU A 318 22.65 10.61 -9.07
C LEU A 318 21.97 11.83 -8.47
N GLN A 319 21.21 12.53 -9.29
CA GLN A 319 20.39 13.65 -8.83
C GLN A 319 18.98 13.14 -8.53
N LYS A 320 18.67 13.03 -7.23
CA LYS A 320 17.32 12.68 -6.78
C LYS A 320 16.39 13.88 -7.01
N LEU A 321 15.36 13.68 -7.82
CA LEU A 321 14.35 14.69 -8.16
C LEU A 321 13.20 14.70 -7.16
N ALA A 322 12.76 13.50 -6.76
CA ALA A 322 11.67 13.32 -5.80
C ALA A 322 11.78 11.94 -5.14
N ASP A 323 11.25 11.81 -3.93
CA ASP A 323 11.22 10.55 -3.21
C ASP A 323 10.14 10.56 -2.13
N VAL A 324 9.09 9.79 -2.41
CA VAL A 324 7.79 9.87 -1.76
C VAL A 324 7.38 8.49 -1.25
N SER A 325 7.14 8.38 0.06
CA SER A 325 6.53 7.18 0.65
C SER A 325 5.01 7.26 0.54
N HIS A 326 4.39 6.18 0.05
CA HIS A 326 2.93 6.09 -0.15
C HIS A 326 2.25 5.07 0.77
N ASN A 327 3.04 4.35 1.56
CA ASN A 327 2.58 3.54 2.69
C ASN A 327 3.27 4.03 3.96
N ALA A 328 2.66 4.99 4.64
CA ALA A 328 3.20 5.56 5.88
C ALA A 328 2.07 6.20 6.70
N VAL A 329 2.34 6.45 7.97
CA VAL A 329 1.55 7.37 8.80
C VAL A 329 2.39 8.57 9.20
N GLU A 330 1.81 9.75 9.12
CA GLU A 330 2.47 11.01 9.49
C GLU A 330 1.55 11.85 10.37
N ARG A 331 2.12 12.60 11.31
CA ARG A 331 1.37 13.53 12.14
C ARG A 331 1.20 14.85 11.40
N ARG A 332 -0.05 15.24 11.13
CA ARG A 332 -0.38 16.50 10.46
C ARG A 332 -0.26 17.66 11.45
N ALA A 333 0.60 18.62 11.13
CA ALA A 333 0.94 19.72 12.05
C ALA A 333 -0.24 20.66 12.36
N SER A 334 -1.20 20.82 11.43
CA SER A 334 -2.30 21.78 11.58
C SER A 334 -3.30 21.42 12.68
N ASP A 335 -3.50 20.13 12.95
CA ASP A 335 -4.53 19.65 13.86
C ASP A 335 -4.11 18.41 14.68
N ASN A 336 -2.83 18.02 14.58
CA ASN A 336 -2.22 16.90 15.29
C ASN A 336 -2.80 15.51 14.97
N LEU A 337 -3.59 15.38 13.89
CA LEU A 337 -4.13 14.09 13.46
C LEU A 337 -3.06 13.22 12.80
N TYR A 338 -3.19 11.90 12.94
CA TYR A 338 -2.37 10.93 12.23
C TYR A 338 -2.98 10.60 10.88
N VAL A 339 -2.29 10.95 9.81
CA VAL A 339 -2.68 10.72 8.43
C VAL A 339 -2.04 9.43 7.95
N HIS A 340 -2.83 8.37 7.89
CA HIS A 340 -2.48 7.09 7.31
C HIS A 340 -2.60 7.19 5.80
N ARG A 341 -1.57 6.77 5.08
CA ARG A 341 -1.60 6.62 3.63
C ARG A 341 -1.30 5.18 3.28
N LYS A 342 -2.11 4.62 2.40
CA LYS A 342 -1.90 3.29 1.83
C LYS A 342 -2.16 3.34 0.34
N GLY A 343 -1.07 3.32 -0.42
CA GLY A 343 -1.08 3.62 -1.85
C GLY A 343 -1.48 5.07 -2.14
N ALA A 344 -1.16 6.02 -1.27
CA ALA A 344 -1.43 7.44 -1.52
C ALA A 344 -0.19 8.29 -1.17
N ALA A 345 0.11 9.28 -1.99
CA ALA A 345 1.26 10.16 -1.80
C ALA A 345 0.92 11.37 -0.92
N PRO A 346 1.82 11.83 -0.01
CA PRO A 346 1.71 13.15 0.60
C PRO A 346 1.73 14.26 -0.45
N SER A 347 0.92 15.30 -0.23
CA SER A 347 0.83 16.48 -1.11
C SER A 347 1.52 17.72 -0.54
N LEU A 348 2.11 17.63 0.65
CA LEU A 348 2.74 18.73 1.37
C LEU A 348 4.20 18.42 1.76
N PRO A 349 5.08 19.44 1.83
CA PRO A 349 4.83 20.85 1.49
C PRO A 349 4.56 21.05 0.00
N SER A 350 3.65 21.98 -0.34
CA SER A 350 3.25 22.24 -1.73
C SER A 350 4.03 23.42 -2.33
N PRO A 351 4.46 23.35 -3.62
CA PRO A 351 4.29 22.21 -4.52
C PRO A 351 5.33 21.10 -4.24
N ALA A 352 4.85 19.92 -3.85
CA ALA A 352 5.67 18.71 -3.77
C ALA A 352 5.75 18.07 -5.16
N LEU A 353 6.95 17.68 -5.58
CA LEU A 353 7.14 16.83 -6.76
C LEU A 353 6.87 15.37 -6.39
N ILE A 354 5.98 14.72 -7.13
CA ILE A 354 5.49 13.38 -6.82
C ILE A 354 5.56 12.51 -8.06
N PRO A 355 6.41 11.46 -8.06
CA PRO A 355 6.37 10.45 -9.10
C PRO A 355 5.05 9.68 -9.03
N CYS A 356 4.37 9.55 -10.16
CA CYS A 356 3.11 8.84 -10.32
C CYS A 356 3.26 7.84 -11.48
N PRO A 357 3.79 6.64 -11.21
CA PRO A 357 3.99 5.62 -12.23
C PRO A 357 2.68 5.06 -12.76
N GLY A 358 2.69 4.74 -14.05
CA GLY A 358 1.67 3.90 -14.64
C GLY A 358 1.85 2.43 -14.31
N SER A 359 1.55 1.59 -15.28
CA SER A 359 1.88 0.17 -15.30
C SER A 359 3.02 -0.12 -16.28
N ARG A 360 3.54 -1.34 -16.23
CA ARG A 360 4.57 -1.85 -17.14
C ARG A 360 4.21 -1.54 -18.61
N GLY A 361 5.04 -0.76 -19.29
CA GLY A 361 4.82 -0.43 -20.71
C GLY A 361 3.79 0.68 -20.96
N THR A 362 3.42 1.45 -19.94
CA THR A 362 2.62 2.69 -20.06
C THR A 362 3.42 3.88 -19.57
N PHE A 363 2.94 5.10 -19.83
CA PHE A 363 3.62 6.31 -19.36
C PHE A 363 3.60 6.43 -17.83
N SER A 364 4.56 7.17 -17.30
CA SER A 364 4.61 7.61 -15.91
C SER A 364 4.65 9.13 -15.87
N TYR A 365 4.35 9.74 -14.72
CA TYR A 365 4.31 11.21 -14.61
C TYR A 365 5.10 11.70 -13.40
N LEU A 366 5.69 12.89 -13.52
CA LEU A 366 6.08 13.70 -12.37
C LEU A 366 5.02 14.77 -12.18
N LEU A 367 4.37 14.76 -11.02
CA LEU A 367 3.30 15.68 -10.67
C LEU A 367 3.82 16.77 -9.72
N ALA A 368 3.23 17.96 -9.78
CA ALA A 368 3.33 18.96 -8.72
C ALA A 368 2.02 19.02 -7.96
N ALA A 369 2.06 18.80 -6.65
CA ALA A 369 0.89 18.99 -5.80
C ALA A 369 0.46 20.47 -5.79
N THR A 370 -0.84 20.74 -5.77
CA THR A 370 -1.36 22.11 -5.60
C THR A 370 -1.62 22.45 -4.13
N GLY A 371 -1.77 21.44 -3.28
CA GLY A 371 -2.10 21.57 -1.85
C GLY A 371 -3.61 21.60 -1.55
N THR A 372 -4.48 21.46 -2.55
CA THR A 372 -5.95 21.45 -2.34
C THR A 372 -6.48 20.15 -1.73
N SER A 373 -5.72 19.05 -1.87
CA SER A 373 -6.01 17.74 -1.27
C SER A 373 -4.87 17.35 -0.31
N PRO A 374 -5.15 16.70 0.83
CA PRO A 374 -4.12 16.27 1.79
C PRO A 374 -3.22 15.12 1.29
N SER A 375 -3.63 14.45 0.20
CA SER A 375 -2.91 13.37 -0.45
C SER A 375 -3.25 13.29 -1.94
N LEU A 376 -2.41 12.57 -2.70
CA LEU A 376 -2.57 12.32 -4.13
C LEU A 376 -2.53 10.82 -4.43
N ALA A 377 -3.01 10.43 -5.63
CA ALA A 377 -2.78 9.09 -6.14
C ALA A 377 -1.28 8.80 -6.23
N HIS A 378 -0.89 7.56 -5.96
CA HIS A 378 0.51 7.15 -6.02
C HIS A 378 0.91 6.54 -7.37
N GLY A 379 -0.07 6.25 -8.23
CA GLY A 379 0.14 5.59 -9.52
C GLY A 379 -1.18 5.18 -10.15
N ALA A 380 -1.17 4.21 -11.06
CA ALA A 380 -2.40 3.78 -11.76
C ALA A 380 -3.43 3.07 -10.87
N GLY A 381 -2.99 2.34 -9.85
CA GLY A 381 -3.85 1.45 -9.06
C GLY A 381 -4.33 0.23 -9.85
N ARG A 382 -4.65 -0.87 -9.16
CA ARG A 382 -5.10 -2.10 -9.85
C ARG A 382 -6.56 -1.98 -10.28
N ARG A 383 -6.84 -2.43 -11.51
CA ARG A 383 -8.19 -2.67 -12.02
C ARG A 383 -8.65 -4.09 -11.72
N HIS A 384 -7.72 -5.05 -11.76
CA HIS A 384 -8.01 -6.47 -11.56
C HIS A 384 -7.15 -7.08 -10.44
N PRO A 385 -7.74 -7.93 -9.57
CA PRO A 385 -6.98 -8.72 -8.60
C PRO A 385 -5.97 -9.63 -9.30
N ARG A 386 -4.85 -9.94 -8.62
CA ARG A 386 -3.81 -10.84 -9.16
C ARG A 386 -4.34 -12.21 -9.55
N ALA A 387 -5.23 -12.77 -8.72
CA ALA A 387 -5.88 -14.06 -8.98
C ALA A 387 -6.57 -14.10 -10.35
N ASN A 388 -7.24 -13.00 -10.73
CA ASN A 388 -7.97 -12.90 -12.00
C ASN A 388 -7.05 -12.80 -13.21
N MET A 389 -5.76 -12.48 -13.03
CA MET A 389 -4.80 -12.34 -14.12
C MET A 389 -4.31 -13.70 -14.67
N HIS A 390 -4.59 -14.77 -13.94
CA HIS A 390 -4.26 -16.15 -14.33
C HIS A 390 -5.36 -16.79 -15.19
N GLU A 391 -6.58 -16.24 -15.17
CA GLU A 391 -7.71 -16.78 -15.92
C GLU A 391 -7.52 -16.56 -17.43
N GLY A 392 -7.59 -17.64 -18.22
CA GLY A 392 -7.53 -17.59 -19.68
C GLY A 392 -6.16 -17.21 -20.27
N ALA A 393 -5.10 -17.18 -19.46
CA ALA A 393 -3.76 -16.86 -19.93
C ALA A 393 -3.12 -18.05 -20.66
N SER A 394 -3.12 -18.01 -22.00
CA SER A 394 -2.53 -19.06 -22.85
C SER A 394 -1.04 -18.89 -23.10
N SER A 395 -0.46 -17.70 -22.87
CA SER A 395 0.96 -17.42 -23.12
C SER A 395 1.54 -16.37 -22.16
N VAL A 396 2.85 -16.46 -21.92
CA VAL A 396 3.61 -15.44 -21.18
C VAL A 396 3.78 -14.21 -22.08
N PRO A 397 3.51 -12.99 -21.59
CA PRO A 397 3.68 -11.77 -22.37
C PRO A 397 5.10 -11.59 -22.93
N THR A 398 5.22 -10.92 -24.07
CA THR A 398 6.52 -10.54 -24.65
C THR A 398 7.30 -9.64 -23.69
N ARG A 399 8.63 -9.68 -23.80
CA ARG A 399 9.52 -8.80 -23.03
C ARG A 399 9.52 -7.38 -23.56
N THR A 400 9.31 -7.21 -24.87
CA THR A 400 9.11 -5.89 -25.49
C THR A 400 7.65 -5.46 -25.38
N THR A 401 7.42 -4.24 -24.92
CA THR A 401 6.07 -3.64 -24.76
C THR A 401 5.62 -2.90 -26.02
N ALA A 402 4.34 -2.50 -26.08
CA ALA A 402 3.80 -1.70 -27.19
C ALA A 402 4.50 -0.34 -27.35
N LEU A 403 5.08 0.22 -26.28
CA LEU A 403 5.86 1.45 -26.32
C LEU A 403 7.33 1.21 -26.73
N GLY A 404 7.73 -0.03 -27.01
CA GLY A 404 9.09 -0.41 -27.38
C GLY A 404 10.06 -0.51 -26.20
N SER A 405 9.55 -0.52 -24.96
CA SER A 405 10.36 -0.75 -23.76
C SER A 405 10.63 -2.23 -23.55
N GLU A 406 11.71 -2.55 -22.83
CA GLU A 406 12.06 -3.93 -22.47
C GLU A 406 11.72 -4.26 -21.02
N VAL A 407 11.35 -5.50 -20.76
CA VAL A 407 10.99 -5.98 -19.42
C VAL A 407 12.01 -7.01 -18.96
N VAL A 408 12.61 -6.76 -17.81
CA VAL A 408 13.47 -7.70 -17.10
C VAL A 408 12.69 -8.31 -15.95
N CYS A 409 12.06 -9.45 -16.23
CA CYS A 409 11.33 -10.26 -15.26
C CYS A 409 11.44 -11.73 -15.68
N GLU A 410 12.14 -12.54 -14.90
CA GLU A 410 12.29 -13.99 -15.16
C GLU A 410 11.23 -14.82 -14.42
N ASP A 411 10.57 -14.23 -13.44
CA ASP A 411 9.37 -14.79 -12.82
C ASP A 411 8.17 -14.69 -13.78
N ARG A 412 7.68 -15.86 -14.21
CA ARG A 412 6.54 -16.00 -15.13
C ARG A 412 5.21 -15.57 -14.50
N VAL A 413 5.03 -15.83 -13.20
CA VAL A 413 3.82 -15.46 -12.46
C VAL A 413 3.73 -13.94 -12.38
N LEU A 414 4.82 -13.27 -11.99
CA LEU A 414 4.87 -11.81 -11.95
C LEU A 414 4.67 -11.19 -13.33
N MET A 415 5.24 -11.78 -14.40
CA MET A 415 5.01 -11.31 -15.78
C MET A 415 3.52 -11.29 -16.16
N LEU A 416 2.75 -12.28 -15.69
CA LEU A 416 1.31 -12.40 -15.93
C LEU A 416 0.48 -11.45 -15.06
N GLU A 417 0.77 -11.41 -13.75
CA GLU A 417 0.04 -10.63 -12.75
C GLU A 417 0.18 -9.12 -12.91
N GLU A 418 1.23 -8.69 -13.60
CA GLU A 418 1.69 -7.30 -13.68
C GLU A 418 1.69 -6.79 -15.14
N ARG A 419 0.83 -7.39 -15.97
CA ARG A 419 0.53 -6.88 -17.32
C ARG A 419 -0.23 -5.55 -17.26
N PRO A 420 -0.16 -4.70 -18.31
CA PRO A 420 -0.80 -3.38 -18.32
C PRO A 420 -2.28 -3.41 -17.96
N GLU A 421 -3.02 -4.41 -18.44
CA GLU A 421 -4.46 -4.56 -18.26
C GLU A 421 -4.86 -4.79 -16.80
N ALA A 422 -3.92 -5.25 -15.96
CA ALA A 422 -4.17 -5.41 -14.53
C ALA A 422 -4.39 -4.07 -13.80
N TYR A 423 -3.98 -2.97 -14.42
CA TYR A 423 -3.98 -1.63 -13.85
C TYR A 423 -5.01 -0.73 -14.53
N LYS A 424 -5.39 0.36 -13.85
CA LYS A 424 -6.19 1.41 -14.49
C LYS A 424 -5.34 2.19 -15.49
N ASP A 425 -6.00 2.98 -16.31
CA ASP A 425 -5.30 3.92 -17.18
C ASP A 425 -4.74 5.09 -16.35
N ILE A 426 -3.41 5.22 -16.36
CA ILE A 426 -2.69 6.28 -15.64
C ILE A 426 -3.04 7.67 -16.15
N GLU A 427 -3.32 7.83 -17.46
CA GLU A 427 -3.66 9.15 -18.01
C GLU A 427 -5.01 9.62 -17.46
N THR A 428 -5.97 8.70 -17.31
CA THR A 428 -7.26 8.97 -16.67
C THR A 428 -7.10 9.32 -15.18
N VAL A 429 -6.23 8.60 -14.44
CA VAL A 429 -5.94 8.92 -13.02
C VAL A 429 -5.32 10.30 -12.86
N VAL A 430 -4.35 10.66 -13.72
CA VAL A 430 -3.72 11.99 -13.71
C VAL A 430 -4.73 13.07 -14.10
N ARG A 431 -5.55 12.84 -15.14
CA ARG A 431 -6.59 13.78 -15.56
C ARG A 431 -7.59 14.06 -14.44
N ASP A 432 -8.03 13.04 -13.70
CA ASP A 432 -8.91 13.24 -12.53
C ASP A 432 -8.26 14.17 -11.49
N MET A 433 -6.97 13.98 -11.19
CA MET A 433 -6.26 14.85 -10.25
C MET A 433 -6.12 16.30 -10.76
N GLU A 434 -5.91 16.49 -12.07
CA GLU A 434 -5.82 17.83 -12.66
C GLU A 434 -7.18 18.54 -12.69
N GLU A 435 -8.25 17.85 -13.10
CA GLU A 435 -9.61 18.40 -13.16
C GLU A 435 -10.19 18.73 -11.78
N LEU A 436 -9.78 17.97 -10.76
CA LEU A 436 -10.10 18.25 -9.35
C LEU A 436 -9.15 19.28 -8.73
N GLY A 437 -8.16 19.77 -9.48
CA GLY A 437 -7.20 20.78 -9.04
C GLY A 437 -6.27 20.29 -7.93
N MET A 438 -6.07 18.98 -7.79
CA MET A 438 -5.25 18.32 -6.76
C MET A 438 -3.76 18.33 -7.10
N ALA A 439 -3.44 18.15 -8.39
CA ALA A 439 -2.08 18.11 -8.91
C ALA A 439 -2.02 18.72 -10.31
N ARG A 440 -0.80 18.97 -10.78
CA ARG A 440 -0.50 19.34 -12.17
C ARG A 440 0.57 18.41 -12.72
N ALA A 441 0.38 17.87 -13.92
CA ALA A 441 1.41 17.07 -14.57
C ALA A 441 2.55 17.96 -15.07
N MET A 442 3.76 17.73 -14.55
CA MET A 442 4.94 18.54 -14.89
C MET A 442 5.76 17.89 -16.00
N VAL A 443 5.96 16.57 -15.92
CA VAL A 443 6.77 15.80 -16.86
C VAL A 443 6.08 14.48 -17.17
N LYS A 444 6.01 14.13 -18.45
CA LYS A 444 5.58 12.82 -18.94
C LYS A 444 6.81 11.96 -19.22
N LEU A 445 6.82 10.73 -18.70
CA LEU A 445 7.94 9.80 -18.75
C LEU A 445 7.55 8.57 -19.57
N ARG A 446 8.33 8.24 -20.59
CA ARG A 446 8.15 7.03 -21.40
C ARG A 446 9.04 5.90 -20.88
N PRO A 447 8.51 4.71 -20.61
CA PRO A 447 9.33 3.60 -20.13
C PRO A 447 10.34 3.16 -21.20
N VAL A 448 11.53 2.78 -20.76
CA VAL A 448 12.63 2.27 -21.59
C VAL A 448 13.00 0.86 -21.17
N VAL A 449 13.23 0.63 -19.89
CA VAL A 449 13.45 -0.72 -19.33
C VAL A 449 12.75 -0.82 -17.99
N SER A 450 11.83 -1.77 -17.82
CA SER A 450 11.21 -2.08 -16.53
C SER A 450 11.89 -3.31 -15.93
N TYR A 451 12.66 -3.13 -14.86
CA TYR A 451 13.29 -4.21 -14.10
C TYR A 451 12.43 -4.60 -12.91
N LYS A 452 12.17 -5.90 -12.75
CA LYS A 452 11.49 -6.47 -11.57
C LYS A 452 12.36 -7.51 -10.88
N ILE A 453 12.76 -8.55 -11.62
CA ILE A 453 13.58 -9.64 -11.08
C ILE A 453 14.35 -10.33 -12.21
N ARG A 454 15.59 -10.73 -11.91
CA ARG A 454 16.40 -11.64 -12.72
C ARG A 454 16.88 -12.76 -11.79
N GLU A 455 16.45 -13.98 -12.05
CA GLU A 455 16.96 -15.13 -11.31
C GLU A 455 18.48 -15.20 -11.57
N GLY A 456 19.26 -15.26 -10.51
CA GLY A 456 20.72 -15.30 -10.65
C GLY A 456 21.13 -16.47 -11.54
N ALA A 457 22.06 -16.24 -12.47
CA ALA A 457 22.80 -17.31 -13.12
C ALA A 457 23.66 -18.02 -12.05
N GLY A 458 23.03 -18.88 -11.24
CA GLY A 458 23.65 -19.44 -10.03
C GLY A 458 22.74 -20.26 -9.12
N ALA A 459 21.46 -20.46 -9.45
CA ALA A 459 20.61 -21.45 -8.80
C ALA A 459 20.32 -22.62 -9.75
N LYS A 460 21.32 -23.49 -9.91
CA LYS A 460 21.13 -24.87 -10.37
C LYS A 460 21.79 -25.81 -9.37
#